data_AF-A0A960K0J9-F1
#
_entry.id   AF-A0A960K0J9-F1
#
_cell.length_a   1.000
_cell.length_b   1.000
_cell.length_c   1.000
_cell.angle_alpha   90.00
_cell.angle_beta   90.00
_cell.angle_gamma   90.00
#
_symmetry.space_group_name_H-M   'P 1'
#
loop_
_entity.id
_entity.type
_entity.pdbx_description
1 polymer ?
#
loop_
_entity_poly.entity_id
_entity_poly.type
_entity_poly.pdbx_seq_one_letter_code
_entity_poly.pdbx_strand_id
1 'polypeptide(L)' 'LRALEKYAVRAAGGSNHRFGLDDAVMIKDNHREVAGGLTAAVERVR' A
#
# COMPACT_ATOMS: atom_id res chain seq x y z
N LEU A 1 -3.68 5.34 -16.77
CA LEU A 1 -5.07 4.85 -16.80
C LEU A 1 -5.49 4.12 -15.50
N ARG A 2 -4.77 4.30 -14.37
CA ARG A 2 -5.02 3.55 -13.12
C ARG A 2 -6.46 3.59 -12.61
N ALA A 3 -7.10 4.75 -12.69
CA ALA A 3 -8.51 4.91 -12.30
C ALA A 3 -9.44 3.97 -13.07
N LEU A 4 -9.22 3.87 -14.38
CA LEU A 4 -10.03 3.05 -15.29
C LEU A 4 -9.75 1.56 -15.07
N GLU A 5 -8.49 1.17 -14.89
CA GLU A 5 -8.12 -0.22 -14.59
C GLU A 5 -8.72 -0.69 -13.26
N LYS A 6 -8.63 0.14 -12.21
CA LYS A 6 -9.27 -0.13 -10.92
C LYS A 6 -10.79 -0.18 -11.01
N TYR A 7 -11.39 0.63 -11.86
CA TYR A 7 -12.82 0.55 -12.14
C TYR A 7 -13.16 -0.78 -12.81
N ALA A 8 -12.39 -1.23 -13.81
CA ALA A 8 -12.61 -2.51 -14.48
C ALA A 8 -12.55 -3.70 -13.50
N VAL A 9 -11.61 -3.69 -12.55
CA VAL A 9 -11.55 -4.70 -11.47
C VAL A 9 -12.86 -4.74 -10.68
N ARG A 10 -13.41 -3.58 -10.29
CA ARG A 10 -14.69 -3.51 -9.57
C ARG A 10 -15.87 -3.96 -10.44
N ALA A 11 -15.89 -3.58 -11.72
CA ALA A 11 -16.94 -3.97 -12.66
C ALA A 11 -17.00 -5.49 -12.85
N ALA A 12 -15.85 -6.18 -12.79
CA ALA A 12 -15.77 -7.64 -12.82
C ALA A 12 -16.02 -8.33 -11.46
N GLY A 13 -16.44 -7.59 -10.42
CA GLY A 13 -16.72 -8.12 -9.08
C GLY A 13 -15.52 -8.23 -8.15
N GLY A 14 -14.34 -7.76 -8.56
CA GLY A 14 -13.14 -7.71 -7.73
C GLY A 14 -13.15 -6.56 -6.72
N SER A 15 -12.15 -6.56 -5.83
CA SER A 15 -11.94 -5.49 -4.84
C SER A 15 -10.57 -4.84 -5.01
N ASN A 16 -10.52 -3.52 -4.84
CA ASN A 16 -9.29 -2.74 -4.95
C ASN A 16 -8.63 -2.59 -3.59
N HIS A 17 -7.30 -2.71 -3.55
CA HIS A 17 -6.49 -2.23 -2.43
C HIS A 17 -6.34 -0.69 -2.52
N ARG A 18 -5.17 -0.13 -2.17
CA ARG A 18 -4.91 1.34 -2.14
C ARG A 18 -4.76 1.93 -3.53
N PHE A 19 -5.22 3.16 -3.75
CA PHE A 19 -5.18 3.84 -5.05
C PHE A 19 -3.83 4.49 -5.32
N GLY A 20 -3.26 5.14 -4.31
CA GLY A 20 -1.98 5.83 -4.31
C GLY A 20 -1.11 5.46 -3.10
N LEU A 21 -0.08 6.27 -2.86
CA LEU A 21 0.78 6.15 -1.68
C LEU A 21 0.21 6.91 -0.47
N ASP A 22 -0.71 7.83 -0.73
CA ASP A 22 -1.39 8.72 0.19
C ASP A 22 -2.61 8.09 0.88
N ASP A 23 -3.24 7.06 0.28
CA ASP A 23 -4.44 6.45 0.88
C ASP A 23 -4.17 5.49 2.04
N ALA A 24 -2.98 4.89 2.08
CA ALA A 24 -2.66 3.84 3.04
C ALA A 24 -1.16 3.60 3.15
N VAL A 25 -0.70 3.42 4.40
CA VAL A 25 0.67 3.00 4.68
C VAL A 25 0.81 1.51 4.39
N MET A 26 1.88 1.15 3.67
CA MET A 26 2.24 -0.23 3.35
C MET A 26 3.74 -0.41 3.55
N ILE A 27 4.10 -0.99 4.69
CA ILE A 27 5.50 -1.34 5.00
C ILE A 27 5.89 -2.57 4.16
N LYS A 28 7.14 -2.58 3.71
CA LYS A 28 7.75 -3.60 2.84
C LYS A 28 9.17 -3.86 3.34
N ASP A 29 9.83 -4.86 2.78
CA ASP A 29 11.19 -5.23 3.17
C ASP A 29 12.19 -4.07 3.03
N ASN A 30 12.09 -3.27 1.97
CA ASN A 30 12.93 -2.07 1.79
C ASN A 30 12.75 -1.06 2.94
N HIS A 31 11.53 -0.85 3.42
CA HIS A 31 11.26 0.02 4.57
C HIS A 31 11.80 -0.60 5.86
N ARG A 32 11.67 -1.93 6.03
CA ARG A 32 12.21 -2.67 7.18
C ARG A 32 13.73 -2.56 7.27
N GLU A 33 14.41 -2.71 6.14
CA GLU A 33 15.87 -2.59 6.04
C GLU A 33 16.34 -1.18 6.39
N VAL A 34 15.74 -0.15 5.79
CA VAL A 34 16.05 1.26 6.08
C VAL A 34 15.72 1.63 7.53
N ALA A 35 14.67 1.03 8.10
CA ALA A 35 14.28 1.30 9.49
C ALA A 35 15.13 0.56 10.53
N GLY A 36 15.88 -0.47 10.14
CA GLY A 36 16.62 -1.34 11.06
C GLY A 36 15.76 -2.40 11.76
N GLY A 37 14.61 -2.78 11.19
CA GLY A 37 13.72 -3.81 11.73
C GLY A 37 12.23 -3.49 11.55
N LEU A 38 11.37 -4.52 11.71
CA LEU A 38 9.91 -4.37 11.51
C LEU A 38 9.28 -3.49 12.60
N THR A 39 9.64 -3.72 13.86
CA THR A 39 9.15 -2.93 14.99
C THR A 39 9.50 -1.45 14.82
N ALA A 40 10.76 -1.14 14.52
CA ALA A 40 11.22 0.22 14.26
C ALA A 40 10.48 0.88 13.08
N ALA A 41 10.19 0.12 12.00
CA ALA A 41 9.42 0.62 10.86
C ALA A 41 7.96 0.95 11.25
N VAL A 42 7.32 0.11 12.05
CA VAL A 42 5.94 0.30 12.50
C VAL A 42 5.83 1.48 13.47
N GLU A 43 6.78 1.64 14.39
CA GLU A 43 6.79 2.75 15.34
C GLU A 43 6.95 4.10 14.65
N ARG A 44 7.78 4.20 13.61
CA ARG A 44 7.98 5.44 12.84
C ARG A 44 6.77 5.88 12.01
N VAL A 45 5.84 4.97 11.74
CA VAL A 45 4.64 5.22 10.93
C VAL A 45 3.47 5.72 11.77
N ARG A 46 3.47 5.46 13.09
CA ARG A 46 2.44 5.90 14.03
C ARG A 46 2.54 7.39 14.32
#